data_AF-A0A6N8ZY84-F1
#
_entry.id   AF-A0A6N8ZY84-F1
#
_cell.length_a   1.000
_cell.length_b   1.000
_cell.length_c   1.000
_cell.angle_alpha   90.00
_cell.angle_beta   90.00
_cell.angle_gamma   90.00
#
_symmetry.space_group_name_H-M   'P 1'
#
loop_
_entity.id
_entity.type
_entity.pdbx_description
1 polymer ?
#
loop_
_entity_poly.entity_id
_entity_poly.type
_entity_poly.pdbx_seq_one_letter_code
_entity_poly.pdbx_strand_id
1 'polypeptide(L)'
;MERSRAPKPGQTTTQARPPRSTIRSSGARGSSLKIRIRSGWSAIVFYRLSFRFPCAIVIHLWWRQPAPVRDPPGLMGIRKLVYGGREMARIDLIENKEGLSPAQTRLFDWIVNSRGFLVRPFGVLLHAPKQAEHLARLGHVVRYESGLDGDVRELAILSTGQMTECRYVWDTHVEIALREGVRQEVLDHLEGIEAAQLTAKESALIDLIGELCTSSSLSAATFERARTELDQEAILEISVLVGYYTLLSYTMATFDICG
;
A
#
# COMPACT_ATOMS: atom_id res chain seq x y z
N MET A 1 -33.69 -32.91 52.12
CA MET A 1 -32.83 -32.45 51.01
C MET A 1 -33.56 -31.30 50.35
N GLU A 2 -33.19 -30.10 50.78
CA GLU A 2 -33.85 -28.83 50.53
C GLU A 2 -32.91 -28.01 49.64
N ARG A 3 -33.42 -27.44 48.56
CA ARG A 3 -32.83 -26.34 47.78
C ARG A 3 -33.81 -25.95 46.67
N SER A 4 -34.06 -24.70 46.34
CA SER A 4 -34.11 -23.40 47.02
C SER A 4 -34.49 -22.42 45.89
N ARG A 5 -35.24 -21.39 46.24
CA ARG A 5 -35.96 -20.45 45.38
C ARG A 5 -35.03 -19.58 44.50
N ALA A 6 -35.62 -19.12 43.38
CA ALA A 6 -35.11 -18.05 42.53
C ALA A 6 -34.88 -16.72 43.30
N PRO A 7 -33.88 -15.90 42.91
CA PRO A 7 -33.66 -14.60 43.51
C PRO A 7 -34.42 -13.45 42.82
N LYS A 8 -34.89 -12.49 43.62
CA LYS A 8 -35.45 -11.18 43.23
C LYS A 8 -34.32 -10.13 43.02
N PRO A 9 -34.60 -9.03 42.29
CA PRO A 9 -33.58 -8.05 41.89
C PRO A 9 -33.43 -6.88 42.88
N GLY A 10 -32.25 -6.26 42.86
CA GLY A 10 -32.02 -4.90 43.35
C GLY A 10 -30.95 -4.79 44.43
N GLN A 11 -29.79 -4.21 44.06
CA GLN A 11 -29.10 -3.15 44.82
C GLN A 11 -27.89 -2.66 44.01
N THR A 12 -28.03 -1.43 43.51
CA THR A 12 -27.02 -0.59 42.88
C THR A 12 -25.94 -0.19 43.88
N THR A 13 -24.69 -0.56 43.62
CA THR A 13 -23.51 -0.05 44.34
C THR A 13 -22.95 1.18 43.62
N THR A 14 -23.15 2.34 44.25
CA THR A 14 -22.54 3.62 43.91
C THR A 14 -21.02 3.55 44.08
N GLN A 15 -20.25 3.66 42.99
CA GLN A 15 -18.80 3.88 43.05
C GLN A 15 -18.51 5.38 43.23
N ALA A 16 -17.76 5.69 44.29
CA ALA A 16 -17.31 7.04 44.62
C ALA A 16 -16.11 7.47 43.75
N ARG A 17 -16.16 8.71 43.27
CA ARG A 17 -15.19 9.37 42.40
C ARG A 17 -14.12 10.09 43.24
N PRO A 18 -12.81 10.00 42.94
CA PRO A 18 -11.78 10.69 43.71
C PRO A 18 -11.76 12.21 43.42
N PRO A 19 -11.35 13.06 44.40
CA PRO A 19 -11.46 14.51 44.29
C PRO A 19 -10.40 15.14 43.35
N ARG A 20 -10.83 16.18 42.63
CA ARG A 20 -10.00 17.07 41.81
C ARG A 20 -9.13 17.96 42.70
N SER A 21 -7.81 17.96 42.47
CA SER A 21 -6.90 18.95 43.03
C SER A 21 -6.90 20.22 42.18
N THR A 22 -7.33 21.32 42.78
CA THR A 22 -7.14 22.68 42.27
C THR A 22 -5.74 23.17 42.64
N ILE A 23 -4.88 23.43 41.65
CA ILE A 23 -3.62 24.17 41.86
C ILE A 23 -3.78 25.57 41.27
N ARG A 24 -3.58 26.54 42.16
CA ARG A 24 -3.71 27.99 41.96
C ARG A 24 -2.41 28.53 41.34
N SER A 25 -2.55 29.48 40.42
CA SER A 25 -1.47 30.22 39.78
C SER A 25 -0.83 31.27 40.70
N SER A 26 0.50 31.39 40.70
CA SER A 26 1.21 32.63 41.06
C SER A 26 2.57 32.70 40.36
N GLY A 27 2.85 33.83 39.71
CA GLY A 27 3.97 34.03 38.80
C GLY A 27 5.31 34.43 39.44
N ALA A 28 6.34 34.31 38.58
CA ALA A 28 7.58 35.07 38.46
C ALA A 28 8.35 35.54 39.72
N ARG A 29 9.54 34.95 39.94
CA ARG A 29 10.85 35.62 39.76
C ARG A 29 12.00 34.68 40.14
N GLY A 30 13.10 34.80 39.39
CA GLY A 30 14.27 33.94 39.51
C GLY A 30 15.15 34.19 40.73
N SER A 31 15.83 33.14 41.15
CA SER A 31 17.08 33.21 41.92
C SER A 31 17.87 31.93 41.66
N SER A 32 19.05 32.10 41.08
CA SER A 32 19.99 31.04 40.71
C SER A 32 20.70 30.50 41.94
N LEU A 33 20.45 29.23 42.27
CA LEU A 33 21.16 28.50 43.32
C LEU A 33 22.35 27.76 42.70
N LYS A 34 23.57 28.25 42.94
CA LYS A 34 24.83 27.56 42.59
C LYS A 34 25.05 26.41 43.58
N ILE A 35 24.83 25.18 43.15
CA ILE A 35 25.27 23.98 43.87
C ILE A 35 26.57 23.50 43.21
N ARG A 36 27.67 23.57 43.96
CA ARG A 36 28.99 23.03 43.59
C ARG A 36 29.08 21.61 44.14
N ILE A 37 29.00 20.60 43.27
CA ILE A 37 29.24 19.21 43.64
C ILE A 37 30.63 18.81 43.12
N ARG A 38 31.44 18.29 44.04
CA ARG A 38 32.79 17.78 43.82
C ARG A 38 32.73 16.26 43.95
N SER A 39 33.26 15.55 42.96
CA SER A 39 33.73 14.15 42.94
C SER A 39 33.15 13.35 41.76
N GLY A 40 34.08 12.68 41.07
CA GLY A 40 33.89 12.10 39.76
C GLY A 40 33.30 10.70 39.78
N TRP A 41 32.57 10.41 38.71
CA TRP A 41 32.27 9.08 38.22
C TRP A 41 32.36 9.15 36.68
N SER A 42 33.18 8.28 36.11
CA SER A 42 33.38 8.16 34.66
C SER A 42 32.06 7.75 33.99
N ALA A 43 31.51 8.63 33.15
CA ALA A 43 30.37 8.30 32.31
C ALA A 43 30.88 7.56 31.06
N ILE A 44 30.45 6.31 30.91
CA ILE A 44 30.37 5.61 29.63
C ILE A 44 29.42 6.43 28.75
N VAL A 45 29.97 7.08 27.72
CA VAL A 45 29.19 7.80 26.72
C VAL A 45 28.49 6.76 25.85
N PHE A 46 27.17 6.63 26.01
CA PHE A 46 26.32 6.07 24.98
C PHE A 46 26.34 7.01 23.77
N TYR A 47 26.93 6.57 22.65
CA TYR A 47 26.71 7.21 21.36
C TYR A 47 25.25 7.02 20.96
N ARG A 48 24.43 8.02 21.27
CA ARG A 48 23.11 8.21 20.68
C ARG A 48 23.35 8.70 19.25
N LEU A 49 23.36 7.78 18.28
CA LEU A 49 23.32 8.15 16.85
C LEU A 49 21.99 8.87 16.59
N SER A 50 22.02 10.19 16.76
CA SER A 50 20.98 11.11 16.33
C SER A 50 21.43 11.67 14.99
N PHE A 51 21.08 10.99 13.90
CA PHE A 51 21.23 11.60 12.57
C PHE A 51 20.15 12.66 12.41
N ARG A 52 20.47 13.86 12.89
CA ARG A 52 19.80 15.11 12.54
C ARG A 52 20.50 15.63 11.28
N PHE A 53 20.05 15.24 10.09
CA PHE A 53 20.47 15.93 8.88
C PHE A 53 19.74 17.28 8.78
N PRO A 54 20.45 18.38 8.48
CA PRO A 54 19.87 19.72 8.38
C PRO A 54 19.02 19.85 7.12
N CYS A 55 18.06 20.78 7.19
CA CYS A 55 17.20 21.18 6.07
C CYS A 55 18.01 21.70 4.86
N ALA A 56 17.37 21.57 3.70
CA ALA A 56 17.60 22.30 2.45
C ALA A 56 18.83 21.88 1.62
N ILE A 57 18.66 20.81 0.86
CA ILE A 57 18.89 20.91 -0.58
C ILE A 57 17.56 20.58 -1.26
N VAL A 58 16.88 21.61 -1.76
CA VAL A 58 15.83 21.44 -2.76
C VAL A 58 16.53 20.95 -4.01
N ILE A 59 16.58 19.63 -4.18
CA ILE A 59 16.94 19.02 -5.44
C ILE A 59 15.64 18.92 -6.24
N HIS A 60 15.38 19.92 -7.07
CA HIS A 60 14.51 19.73 -8.24
C HIS A 60 15.21 18.75 -9.18
N LEU A 61 14.94 17.46 -9.02
CA LEU A 61 15.09 16.44 -10.05
C LEU A 61 13.67 15.91 -10.26
N TRP A 62 12.83 16.58 -11.05
CA TRP A 62 12.64 16.20 -12.45
C TRP A 62 12.95 14.72 -12.67
N TRP A 63 11.91 13.93 -12.40
CA TRP A 63 11.44 12.84 -13.26
C TRP A 63 12.47 12.41 -14.32
N ARG A 64 13.14 11.29 -14.06
CA ARG A 64 14.01 10.64 -15.04
C ARG A 64 13.09 10.00 -16.08
N GLN A 65 12.92 10.69 -17.21
CA GLN A 65 12.36 10.10 -18.43
C GLN A 65 13.14 8.81 -18.75
N PRO A 66 12.49 7.66 -18.95
CA PRO A 66 13.13 6.56 -19.66
C PRO A 66 13.51 7.07 -21.06
N ALA A 67 14.73 6.76 -21.50
CA ALA A 67 15.23 7.23 -22.79
C ALA A 67 14.26 6.83 -23.93
N PRO A 68 14.01 7.70 -24.93
CA PRO A 68 13.15 7.35 -26.04
C PRO A 68 13.80 6.23 -26.86
N VAL A 69 13.09 5.10 -26.98
CA VAL A 69 13.45 4.03 -27.92
C VAL A 69 13.32 4.62 -29.33
N ARG A 70 14.43 4.73 -30.04
CA ARG A 70 14.41 5.08 -31.47
C ARG A 70 14.13 3.81 -32.27
N ASP A 71 12.97 3.75 -32.91
CA ASP A 71 12.74 2.76 -33.96
C ASP A 71 13.62 3.10 -35.19
N PRO A 72 14.34 2.12 -35.77
CA PRO A 72 14.95 2.31 -37.08
C PRO A 72 13.87 2.35 -38.17
N PRO A 73 14.06 3.15 -39.23
CA PRO A 73 12.99 3.37 -40.20
C PRO A 73 12.83 2.16 -41.13
N GLY A 74 11.63 1.61 -41.13
CA GLY A 74 11.00 0.94 -42.27
C GLY A 74 11.48 -0.46 -42.61
N LEU A 75 10.64 -1.46 -42.31
CA LEU A 75 10.08 -2.33 -43.35
C LEU A 75 8.98 -3.24 -42.77
N MET A 76 7.82 -3.16 -43.42
CA MET A 76 6.71 -4.11 -43.37
C MET A 76 7.20 -5.56 -43.31
N GLY A 77 6.62 -6.33 -42.40
CA GLY A 77 6.79 -7.77 -42.39
C GLY A 77 6.28 -8.38 -41.11
N ILE A 78 5.01 -8.77 -41.10
CA ILE A 78 4.39 -9.60 -40.07
C ILE A 78 5.17 -10.93 -40.04
N ARG A 79 6.21 -11.00 -39.21
CA ARG A 79 6.82 -12.25 -38.78
C ARG A 79 6.50 -12.40 -37.31
N LYS A 80 5.67 -13.40 -37.01
CA LYS A 80 5.63 -14.06 -35.71
C LYS A 80 7.08 -14.36 -35.31
N LEU A 81 7.66 -13.50 -34.47
CA LEU A 81 8.79 -13.89 -33.65
C LEU A 81 8.22 -14.83 -32.60
N VAL A 82 8.25 -16.12 -32.94
CA VAL A 82 8.25 -17.19 -31.96
C VAL A 82 9.46 -16.94 -31.08
N TYR A 83 9.26 -16.29 -29.94
CA TYR A 83 10.26 -16.18 -28.88
C TYR A 83 10.38 -17.57 -28.22
N GLY A 84 11.15 -18.44 -28.87
CA GLY A 84 11.70 -19.65 -28.29
C GLY A 84 12.86 -19.27 -27.38
N GLY A 85 12.56 -19.05 -26.10
CA GLY A 85 13.53 -18.78 -25.06
C GLY A 85 12.84 -18.10 -23.89
N ARG A 86 12.39 -18.88 -22.91
CA ARG A 86 11.86 -18.36 -21.65
C ARG A 86 12.91 -17.41 -21.06
N GLU A 87 12.63 -16.12 -21.04
CA GLU A 87 13.26 -15.23 -20.08
C GLU A 87 12.58 -15.57 -18.75
N MET A 88 13.15 -16.58 -18.08
CA MET A 88 12.49 -17.36 -17.05
C MET A 88 12.32 -16.50 -15.81
N ALA A 89 11.08 -16.33 -15.35
CA ALA A 89 10.85 -16.02 -13.95
C ALA A 89 11.82 -16.85 -13.08
N ARG A 90 12.42 -16.26 -12.04
CA ARG A 90 13.43 -16.92 -11.18
C ARG A 90 12.85 -18.03 -10.29
N ILE A 91 11.65 -18.50 -10.62
CA ILE A 91 10.89 -19.55 -9.97
C ILE A 91 10.01 -20.22 -11.01
N ASP A 92 9.80 -21.53 -10.87
CA ASP A 92 8.86 -22.26 -11.73
C ASP A 92 7.45 -21.68 -11.57
N LEU A 93 6.85 -21.16 -12.63
CA LEU A 93 5.47 -20.66 -12.54
C LEU A 93 4.49 -21.83 -12.51
N ILE A 94 3.72 -21.93 -11.43
CA ILE A 94 2.62 -22.89 -11.35
C ILE A 94 1.46 -22.35 -12.19
N GLU A 95 1.21 -22.97 -13.35
CA GLU A 95 0.15 -22.56 -14.28
C GLU A 95 -1.04 -23.53 -14.30
N ASN A 96 -0.83 -24.76 -13.81
CA ASN A 96 -1.83 -25.82 -13.77
C ASN A 96 -1.72 -26.62 -12.46
N LYS A 97 -2.55 -27.65 -12.31
CA LYS A 97 -2.63 -28.46 -11.09
C LYS A 97 -1.64 -29.62 -11.04
N GLU A 98 -0.85 -29.85 -12.08
CA GLU A 98 0.06 -30.98 -12.14
C GLU A 98 1.15 -30.85 -11.06
N GLY A 99 1.38 -31.93 -10.31
CA GLY A 99 2.37 -31.95 -9.24
C GLY A 99 1.99 -31.18 -7.97
N LEU A 100 0.79 -30.58 -7.89
CA LEU A 100 0.35 -29.87 -6.69
C LEU A 100 -0.08 -30.83 -5.59
N SER A 101 0.30 -30.49 -4.34
CA SER A 101 -0.26 -31.16 -3.16
C SER A 101 -1.78 -30.91 -3.04
N PRO A 102 -2.54 -31.77 -2.32
CA PRO A 102 -3.98 -31.55 -2.15
C PRO A 102 -4.35 -30.18 -1.56
N ALA A 103 -3.49 -29.61 -0.70
CA ALA A 103 -3.71 -28.28 -0.14
C ALA A 103 -3.50 -27.18 -1.20
N GLN A 104 -2.45 -27.27 -2.02
CA GLN A 104 -2.21 -26.36 -3.13
C GLN A 104 -3.32 -26.46 -4.19
N THR A 105 -3.79 -27.66 -4.51
CA THR A 105 -4.89 -27.88 -5.46
C THR A 105 -6.18 -27.20 -4.99
N ARG A 106 -6.55 -27.36 -3.71
CA ARG A 106 -7.73 -26.66 -3.15
C ARG A 106 -7.61 -25.15 -3.21
N LEU A 107 -6.41 -24.63 -2.92
CA LEU A 107 -6.17 -23.20 -2.98
C LEU A 107 -6.19 -22.68 -4.43
N PHE A 108 -5.57 -23.40 -5.36
CA PHE A 108 -5.65 -23.13 -6.80
C PHE A 108 -7.11 -23.01 -7.25
N ASP A 109 -7.94 -23.99 -6.87
CA ASP A 109 -9.37 -24.00 -7.20
C ASP A 109 -10.10 -22.78 -6.65
N TRP A 110 -9.83 -22.41 -5.40
CA TRP A 110 -10.44 -21.23 -4.80
C TRP A 110 -10.01 -19.93 -5.51
N ILE A 111 -8.73 -19.81 -5.89
CA ILE A 111 -8.21 -18.64 -6.61
C ILE A 111 -8.86 -18.53 -7.99
N VAL A 112 -8.93 -19.63 -8.73
CA VAL A 112 -9.59 -19.66 -10.05
C VAL A 112 -11.08 -19.35 -9.91
N ASN A 113 -11.79 -19.93 -8.95
CA ASN A 113 -13.22 -19.67 -8.77
C ASN A 113 -13.53 -18.23 -8.37
N SER A 114 -12.63 -17.56 -7.64
CA SER A 114 -12.80 -16.16 -7.26
C SER A 114 -12.48 -15.14 -8.35
N ARG A 115 -11.70 -15.53 -9.37
CA ARG A 115 -11.12 -14.59 -10.35
C ARG A 115 -11.30 -15.01 -11.81
N GLY A 116 -11.89 -16.18 -12.06
CA GLY A 116 -12.05 -16.82 -13.37
C GLY A 116 -10.82 -17.60 -13.84
N PHE A 117 -9.61 -17.18 -13.48
CA PHE A 117 -8.36 -17.82 -13.88
C PHE A 117 -7.24 -17.60 -12.85
N LEU A 118 -6.15 -18.36 -12.97
CA LEU A 118 -4.96 -18.18 -12.13
C LEU A 118 -4.11 -17.04 -12.71
N VAL A 119 -4.12 -15.88 -12.06
CA VAL A 119 -3.24 -14.76 -12.42
C VAL A 119 -1.79 -15.06 -12.03
N ARG A 120 -0.82 -14.53 -12.78
CA ARG A 120 0.63 -14.76 -12.61
C ARG A 120 1.15 -14.63 -11.16
N PRO A 121 0.73 -13.63 -10.33
CA PRO A 121 1.18 -13.55 -8.94
C PRO A 121 0.92 -14.83 -8.14
N PHE A 122 -0.21 -15.51 -8.37
CA PHE A 122 -0.53 -16.73 -7.63
C PHE A 122 0.20 -17.96 -8.15
N GLY A 123 0.67 -17.97 -9.40
CA GLY A 123 1.59 -19.02 -9.88
C GLY A 123 2.92 -19.03 -9.12
N VAL A 124 3.36 -17.88 -8.61
CA VAL A 124 4.51 -17.77 -7.68
C VAL A 124 4.11 -18.11 -6.27
N LEU A 125 3.06 -17.47 -5.76
CA LEU A 125 2.68 -17.57 -4.35
C LEU A 125 2.31 -19.01 -3.97
N LEU A 126 1.84 -19.84 -4.89
CA LEU A 126 1.51 -21.25 -4.63
C LEU A 126 2.70 -22.10 -4.17
N HIS A 127 3.95 -21.63 -4.36
CA HIS A 127 5.14 -22.21 -3.70
C HIS A 127 5.18 -21.97 -2.18
N ALA A 128 4.43 -20.99 -1.70
CA ALA A 128 4.25 -20.62 -0.30
C ALA A 128 2.73 -20.63 0.06
N PRO A 129 2.09 -21.81 0.14
CA PRO A 129 0.63 -21.93 0.12
C PRO A 129 -0.10 -21.22 1.27
N LYS A 130 0.53 -21.13 2.46
CA LYS A 130 -0.06 -20.39 3.59
C LYS A 130 -0.18 -18.90 3.28
N GLN A 131 0.89 -18.31 2.73
CA GLN A 131 0.92 -16.93 2.29
C GLN A 131 -0.08 -16.72 1.16
N ALA A 132 -0.04 -17.56 0.13
CA ALA A 132 -0.97 -17.50 -0.99
C ALA A 132 -2.43 -17.48 -0.54
N GLU A 133 -2.83 -18.32 0.41
CA GLU A 133 -4.21 -18.36 0.91
C GLU A 133 -4.65 -17.01 1.50
N HIS A 134 -3.84 -16.43 2.39
CA HIS A 134 -4.18 -15.16 3.03
C HIS A 134 -4.15 -13.99 2.03
N LEU A 135 -3.16 -13.95 1.13
CA LEU A 135 -3.08 -12.92 0.09
C LEU A 135 -4.23 -13.04 -0.92
N ALA A 136 -4.67 -14.25 -1.24
CA ALA A 136 -5.76 -14.47 -2.17
C ALA A 136 -7.09 -14.00 -1.59
N ARG A 137 -7.31 -14.23 -0.28
CA ARG A 137 -8.47 -13.69 0.47
C ARG A 137 -8.44 -12.17 0.58
N LEU A 138 -7.33 -11.58 1.01
CA LEU A 138 -7.21 -10.12 1.06
C LEU A 138 -7.43 -9.50 -0.33
N GLY A 139 -6.85 -10.11 -1.37
CA GLY A 139 -7.05 -9.69 -2.74
C GLY A 139 -8.49 -9.82 -3.24
N HIS A 140 -9.29 -10.73 -2.67
CA HIS A 140 -10.71 -10.84 -2.99
C HIS A 140 -11.46 -9.66 -2.39
N VAL A 141 -11.20 -9.37 -1.10
CA VAL A 141 -11.82 -8.25 -0.38
C VAL A 141 -11.55 -6.94 -1.11
N VAL A 142 -10.28 -6.58 -1.36
CA VAL A 142 -9.94 -5.27 -1.94
C VAL A 142 -10.37 -5.10 -3.40
N ARG A 143 -10.73 -6.19 -4.10
CA ARG A 143 -11.16 -6.13 -5.52
C ARG A 143 -12.67 -6.21 -5.70
N TYR A 144 -13.34 -7.00 -4.87
CA TYR A 144 -14.73 -7.41 -5.11
C TYR A 144 -15.66 -7.12 -3.93
N GLU A 145 -15.15 -6.87 -2.73
CA GLU A 145 -15.94 -6.52 -1.54
C GLU A 145 -15.64 -5.11 -1.01
N SER A 146 -14.75 -4.37 -1.68
CA SER A 146 -14.43 -2.98 -1.38
C SER A 146 -15.61 -2.06 -1.70
N GLY A 147 -15.82 -1.03 -0.88
CA GLY A 147 -16.81 0.03 -1.11
C GLY A 147 -16.35 1.09 -2.13
N LEU A 148 -15.11 1.02 -2.60
CA LEU A 148 -14.56 1.96 -3.58
C LEU A 148 -15.28 1.85 -4.92
N ASP A 149 -15.58 3.00 -5.51
CA ASP A 149 -15.95 3.11 -6.92
C ASP A 149 -14.85 2.49 -7.81
N GLY A 150 -15.27 1.94 -8.96
CA GLY A 150 -14.36 1.24 -9.86
C GLY A 150 -13.22 2.11 -10.38
N ASP A 151 -13.52 3.34 -10.76
CA ASP A 151 -12.53 4.33 -11.21
C ASP A 151 -11.46 4.61 -10.13
N VAL A 152 -11.89 4.80 -8.87
CA VAL A 152 -11.00 5.03 -7.73
C VAL A 152 -10.11 3.82 -7.46
N ARG A 153 -10.71 2.63 -7.43
CA ARG A 153 -9.99 1.38 -7.18
C ARG A 153 -8.95 1.11 -8.27
N GLU A 154 -9.33 1.20 -9.53
CA GLU A 154 -8.42 0.90 -10.64
C GLU A 154 -7.34 1.98 -10.81
N LEU A 155 -7.65 3.26 -10.56
CA LEU A 155 -6.65 4.31 -10.52
C LEU A 155 -5.60 4.07 -9.42
N ALA A 156 -6.04 3.60 -8.24
CA ALA A 156 -5.13 3.24 -7.16
C ALA A 156 -4.21 2.07 -7.52
N ILE A 157 -4.74 1.06 -8.22
CA ILE A 157 -3.98 -0.10 -8.68
C ILE A 157 -2.93 0.32 -9.71
N LEU A 158 -3.32 1.07 -10.74
CA LEU A 158 -2.42 1.50 -11.81
C LEU A 158 -1.34 2.46 -11.31
N SER A 159 -1.71 3.42 -10.45
CA SER A 159 -0.75 4.32 -9.82
C SER A 159 0.27 3.53 -8.99
N THR A 160 -0.18 2.55 -8.19
CA THR A 160 0.73 1.67 -7.43
C THR A 160 1.64 0.85 -8.35
N GLY A 161 1.10 0.32 -9.46
CA GLY A 161 1.86 -0.40 -10.47
C GLY A 161 2.98 0.45 -11.09
N GLN A 162 2.70 1.71 -11.40
CA GLN A 162 3.71 2.66 -11.88
C GLN A 162 4.76 2.96 -10.80
N MET A 163 4.33 3.25 -9.58
CA MET A 163 5.24 3.57 -8.46
C MET A 163 6.17 2.42 -8.07
N THR A 164 5.76 1.18 -8.35
CA THR A 164 6.56 -0.03 -8.09
C THR A 164 7.23 -0.58 -9.34
N GLU A 165 7.15 0.14 -10.46
CA GLU A 165 7.71 -0.24 -11.77
C GLU A 165 7.27 -1.64 -12.23
N CYS A 166 6.04 -2.04 -11.88
CA CYS A 166 5.51 -3.36 -12.22
C CYS A 166 4.58 -3.31 -13.43
N ARG A 167 5.14 -3.48 -14.63
CA ARG A 167 4.42 -3.44 -15.92
C ARG A 167 3.29 -4.47 -15.99
N TYR A 168 3.47 -5.65 -15.41
CA TYR A 168 2.39 -6.64 -15.34
C TYR A 168 1.10 -6.11 -14.68
N VAL A 169 1.23 -5.34 -13.59
CA VAL A 169 0.06 -4.73 -12.93
C VAL A 169 -0.62 -3.76 -13.87
N TRP A 170 0.17 -2.91 -14.53
CA TRP A 170 -0.32 -1.95 -15.51
C TRP A 170 -1.10 -2.63 -16.65
N ASP A 171 -0.45 -3.56 -17.36
CA ASP A 171 -1.03 -4.20 -18.53
C ASP A 171 -2.29 -5.02 -18.19
N THR A 172 -2.35 -5.59 -16.98
CA THR A 172 -3.52 -6.36 -16.52
C THR A 172 -4.72 -5.47 -16.19
N HIS A 173 -4.47 -4.23 -15.78
CA HIS A 173 -5.50 -3.35 -15.21
C HIS A 173 -5.92 -2.20 -16.12
N VAL A 174 -5.11 -1.82 -17.12
CA VAL A 174 -5.40 -0.64 -17.97
C VAL A 174 -6.76 -0.72 -18.68
N GLU A 175 -7.11 -1.89 -19.25
CA GLU A 175 -8.41 -2.10 -19.91
C GLU A 175 -9.57 -2.20 -18.91
N ILE A 176 -9.30 -2.60 -17.66
CA ILE A 176 -10.29 -2.63 -16.59
C ILE A 176 -10.57 -1.21 -16.15
N ALA A 177 -9.53 -0.42 -15.89
CA ALA A 177 -9.61 0.99 -15.51
C ALA A 177 -10.45 1.82 -16.50
N LEU A 178 -10.20 1.67 -17.80
CA LEU A 178 -10.98 2.34 -18.84
C LEU A 178 -12.47 1.98 -18.77
N ARG A 179 -12.80 0.70 -18.55
CA ARG A 179 -14.20 0.23 -18.43
C ARG A 179 -14.88 0.71 -17.16
N GLU A 180 -14.12 0.85 -16.08
CA GLU A 180 -14.61 1.35 -14.78
C GLU A 180 -14.67 2.88 -14.73
N GLY A 181 -14.25 3.58 -15.79
CA GLY A 181 -14.43 5.02 -15.95
C GLY A 181 -13.19 5.88 -15.71
N VAL A 182 -12.00 5.28 -15.53
CA VAL A 182 -10.75 6.05 -15.54
C VAL A 182 -10.55 6.63 -16.93
N ARG A 183 -10.36 7.95 -17.02
CA ARG A 183 -10.20 8.63 -18.31
C ARG A 183 -8.85 8.31 -18.93
N GLN A 184 -8.81 8.22 -20.26
CA GLN A 184 -7.56 8.02 -21.00
C GLN A 184 -6.51 9.08 -20.65
N GLU A 185 -6.91 10.34 -20.45
CA GLU A 185 -5.94 11.40 -20.11
C GLU A 185 -5.23 11.11 -18.78
N VAL A 186 -5.90 10.51 -17.79
CA VAL A 186 -5.26 10.15 -16.51
C VAL A 186 -4.25 9.03 -16.71
N LEU A 187 -4.54 8.06 -17.57
CA LEU A 187 -3.63 6.97 -17.90
C LEU A 187 -2.39 7.50 -18.63
N ASP A 188 -2.61 8.38 -19.61
CA ASP A 188 -1.54 9.07 -20.33
C ASP A 188 -0.64 9.85 -19.36
N HIS A 189 -1.23 10.56 -18.39
CA HIS A 189 -0.48 11.25 -17.33
C HIS A 189 0.37 10.29 -16.48
N LEU A 190 -0.18 9.14 -16.09
CA LEU A 190 0.55 8.12 -15.34
C LEU A 190 1.69 7.47 -16.15
N GLU A 191 1.56 7.36 -17.48
CA GLU A 191 2.65 6.96 -18.38
C GLU A 191 3.60 8.11 -18.73
N GLY A 192 3.34 9.31 -18.20
CA GLY A 192 4.23 10.45 -18.38
C GLY A 192 4.01 11.26 -19.66
N ILE A 193 2.92 11.02 -20.36
CA ILE A 193 2.54 11.79 -21.51
C ILE A 193 1.92 13.10 -20.97
N GLU A 194 2.57 14.23 -21.26
CA GLU A 194 2.08 15.58 -20.95
C GLU A 194 0.76 15.82 -21.70
N ALA A 195 -0.37 15.42 -21.11
CA ALA A 195 -1.67 15.52 -21.78
C ALA A 195 -2.87 15.80 -20.86
N ALA A 196 -2.77 15.71 -19.52
CA ALA A 196 -3.97 15.68 -18.69
C ALA A 196 -4.20 16.93 -17.85
N GLN A 197 -5.35 17.57 -18.06
CA GLN A 197 -6.01 18.31 -17.00
C GLN A 197 -6.67 17.28 -16.08
N LEU A 198 -6.03 16.99 -14.94
CA LEU A 198 -6.60 16.17 -13.89
C LEU A 198 -7.71 16.95 -13.18
N THR A 199 -8.78 16.26 -12.83
CA THR A 199 -9.79 16.74 -11.88
C THR A 199 -9.18 16.83 -10.47
N ALA A 200 -9.86 17.54 -9.57
CA ALA A 200 -9.44 17.61 -8.16
C ALA A 200 -9.37 16.20 -7.52
N LYS A 201 -10.37 15.34 -7.78
CA LYS A 201 -10.41 13.95 -7.31
C LYS A 201 -9.23 13.11 -7.83
N GLU A 202 -8.96 13.15 -9.13
CA GLU A 202 -7.85 12.37 -9.72
C GLU A 202 -6.49 12.86 -9.19
N SER A 203 -6.29 14.18 -9.12
CA SER A 203 -5.05 14.76 -8.58
C SER A 203 -4.87 14.40 -7.09
N ALA A 204 -5.93 14.48 -6.29
CA ALA A 204 -5.87 14.13 -4.87
C ALA A 204 -5.57 12.64 -4.65
N LEU A 205 -6.15 11.75 -5.48
CA LEU A 205 -5.86 10.32 -5.46
C LEU A 205 -4.41 10.04 -5.81
N ILE A 206 -3.92 10.56 -6.94
CA ILE A 206 -2.54 10.35 -7.41
C ILE A 206 -1.52 10.85 -6.37
N ASP A 207 -1.74 12.04 -5.80
CA ASP A 207 -0.91 12.58 -4.71
C ASP A 207 -0.89 11.66 -3.48
N LEU A 208 -2.09 11.20 -3.04
CA LEU A 208 -2.23 10.30 -1.90
C LEU A 208 -1.45 9.00 -2.12
N ILE A 209 -1.65 8.35 -3.27
CA ILE A 209 -1.00 7.08 -3.60
C ILE A 209 0.52 7.28 -3.75
N GLY A 210 0.94 8.32 -4.45
CA GLY A 210 2.35 8.65 -4.63
C GLY A 210 3.08 8.88 -3.29
N GLU A 211 2.46 9.61 -2.36
CA GLU A 211 3.04 9.84 -1.04
C GLU A 211 3.02 8.57 -0.18
N LEU A 212 1.97 7.75 -0.24
CA LEU A 212 1.93 6.44 0.43
C LEU A 212 3.03 5.49 -0.06
N CYS A 213 3.39 5.54 -1.35
CA CYS A 213 4.44 4.69 -1.93
C CYS A 213 5.86 5.20 -1.65
N THR A 214 6.06 6.52 -1.48
CA THR A 214 7.41 7.13 -1.42
C THR A 214 7.82 7.63 -0.04
N SER A 215 6.85 7.87 0.85
CA SER A 215 7.09 8.43 2.18
C SER A 215 6.82 7.40 3.26
N SER A 216 7.53 7.52 4.39
CA SER A 216 7.23 6.75 5.60
C SER A 216 6.04 7.29 6.39
N SER A 217 5.52 8.47 6.02
CA SER A 217 4.33 9.07 6.62
C SER A 217 3.61 9.98 5.63
N LEU A 218 2.28 9.92 5.62
CA LEU A 218 1.44 10.82 4.84
C LEU A 218 1.38 12.21 5.48
N SER A 219 1.66 13.25 4.71
CA SER A 219 1.57 14.64 5.17
C SER A 219 0.13 15.05 5.48
N ALA A 220 -0.03 15.95 6.44
CA ALA A 220 -1.34 16.53 6.74
C ALA A 220 -1.93 17.20 5.49
N ALA A 221 -1.13 17.93 4.70
CA ALA A 221 -1.63 18.60 3.51
C ALA A 221 -2.24 17.63 2.49
N THR A 222 -1.61 16.47 2.23
CA THR A 222 -2.15 15.47 1.30
C THR A 222 -3.36 14.76 1.87
N PHE A 223 -3.34 14.41 3.16
CA PHE A 223 -4.51 13.83 3.81
C PHE A 223 -5.74 14.76 3.75
N GLU A 224 -5.53 16.06 4.00
CA GLU A 224 -6.61 17.04 3.95
C GLU A 224 -7.13 17.28 2.54
N ARG A 225 -6.28 17.19 1.50
CA ARG A 225 -6.73 17.20 0.10
C ARG A 225 -7.53 15.95 -0.25
N ALA A 226 -7.06 14.76 0.14
CA ALA A 226 -7.80 13.53 -0.09
C ALA A 226 -9.20 13.57 0.55
N ARG A 227 -9.29 14.11 1.78
CA ARG A 227 -10.55 14.28 2.52
C ARG A 227 -11.59 15.16 1.80
N THR A 228 -11.19 16.08 0.91
CA THR A 228 -12.19 16.90 0.21
C THR A 228 -12.97 16.09 -0.83
N GLU A 229 -12.39 14.99 -1.29
CA GLU A 229 -12.91 14.16 -2.39
C GLU A 229 -13.34 12.76 -1.94
N LEU A 230 -12.82 12.29 -0.81
CA LEU A 230 -12.97 10.92 -0.31
C LEU A 230 -13.35 10.95 1.17
N ASP A 231 -14.22 10.02 1.57
CA ASP A 231 -14.49 9.80 2.99
C ASP A 231 -13.35 9.01 3.67
N GLN A 232 -13.46 8.89 4.99
CA GLN A 232 -12.45 8.21 5.81
C GLN A 232 -12.33 6.71 5.47
N GLU A 233 -13.42 6.07 5.10
CA GLU A 233 -13.46 4.64 4.78
C GLU A 233 -12.73 4.39 3.45
N ALA A 234 -13.01 5.21 2.43
CA ALA A 234 -12.32 5.16 1.14
C ALA A 234 -10.81 5.38 1.28
N ILE A 235 -10.36 6.37 2.09
CA ILE A 235 -8.93 6.60 2.32
C ILE A 235 -8.26 5.38 2.98
N LEU A 236 -8.94 4.72 3.94
CA LEU A 236 -8.45 3.51 4.58
C LEU A 236 -8.38 2.35 3.58
N GLU A 237 -9.43 2.13 2.79
CA GLU A 237 -9.47 1.07 1.78
C GLU A 237 -8.38 1.26 0.72
N ILE A 238 -8.18 2.49 0.23
CA ILE A 238 -7.08 2.84 -0.69
C ILE A 238 -5.73 2.50 -0.06
N SER A 239 -5.53 2.84 1.21
CA SER A 239 -4.26 2.56 1.91
C SER A 239 -3.97 1.05 1.96
N VAL A 240 -4.99 0.23 2.23
CA VAL A 240 -4.87 -1.24 2.23
C VAL A 240 -4.62 -1.77 0.82
N LEU A 241 -5.32 -1.23 -0.19
CA LEU A 241 -5.17 -1.61 -1.59
C LEU A 241 -3.77 -1.30 -2.13
N VAL A 242 -3.24 -0.11 -1.84
CA VAL A 242 -1.86 0.30 -2.18
C VAL A 242 -0.86 -0.64 -1.52
N GLY A 243 -1.03 -0.95 -0.23
CA GLY A 243 -0.18 -1.92 0.47
C GLY A 243 -0.22 -3.32 -0.15
N TYR A 244 -1.42 -3.78 -0.55
CA TYR A 244 -1.60 -5.07 -1.21
C TYR A 244 -0.90 -5.14 -2.56
N TYR A 245 -1.09 -4.15 -3.43
CA TYR A 245 -0.46 -4.13 -4.75
C TYR A 245 1.04 -3.84 -4.69
N THR A 246 1.52 -3.11 -3.68
CA THR A 246 2.96 -2.97 -3.41
C THR A 246 3.57 -4.32 -3.04
N LEU A 247 2.93 -5.06 -2.14
CA LEU A 247 3.36 -6.40 -1.74
C LEU A 247 3.41 -7.35 -2.94
N LEU A 248 2.36 -7.40 -3.76
CA LEU A 248 2.33 -8.24 -4.95
C LEU A 248 3.43 -7.84 -5.94
N SER A 249 3.61 -6.55 -6.19
CA SER A 249 4.63 -6.05 -7.11
C SER A 249 6.04 -6.43 -6.66
N TYR A 250 6.37 -6.28 -5.38
CA TYR A 250 7.67 -6.73 -4.85
C TYR A 250 7.83 -8.25 -4.87
N THR A 251 6.75 -9.00 -4.62
CA THR A 251 6.78 -10.46 -4.74
C THR A 251 7.09 -10.88 -6.18
N MET A 252 6.46 -10.25 -7.16
CA MET A 252 6.71 -10.52 -8.59
C MET A 252 8.09 -10.06 -9.04
N ALA A 253 8.52 -8.85 -8.63
CA ALA A 253 9.84 -8.31 -8.93
C ALA A 253 10.97 -9.19 -8.40
N THR A 254 10.78 -9.81 -7.22
CA THR A 254 11.76 -10.77 -6.64
C THR A 254 12.10 -11.91 -7.61
N PHE A 255 11.15 -12.29 -8.47
CA PHE A 255 11.29 -13.40 -9.41
C PHE A 255 11.25 -12.97 -10.88
N ASP A 256 11.51 -11.70 -11.20
CA ASP A 256 11.53 -11.16 -12.58
C ASP A 256 10.20 -11.34 -13.34
N ILE A 257 9.06 -11.10 -12.67
CA ILE A 257 7.71 -11.27 -13.24
C ILE A 257 7.04 -9.93 -13.58
N CYS A 258 7.56 -8.83 -13.08
CA CYS A 258 6.98 -7.50 -13.32
C CYS A 258 7.21 -6.96 -14.74
N GLY A 259 8.14 -7.53 -15.49
CA GLY A 259 8.42 -7.18 -16.89
C GLY A 259 7.36 -7.66 -17.87
#